data_AF-A0A3D3EWL3-F1
#
_entry.id   AF-A0A3D3EWL3-F1
#
_cell.length_a   1.000
_cell.length_b   1.000
_cell.length_c   1.000
_cell.angle_alpha   90.00
_cell.angle_beta   90.00
_cell.angle_gamma   90.00
#
_symmetry.space_group_name_H-M   'P 1'
#
loop_
_entity.id
_entity.type
_entity.pdbx_description
1 polymer ?
#
loop_
_entity_poly.entity_id
_entity_poly.type
_entity_poly.pdbx_seq_one_letter_code
_entity_poly.pdbx_strand_id
1 'polypeptide(L)'
;GGALLKDADKKRFTEIAMELSQLSPKFSDNVLNATNSFELHITDAAELDGLPQGVMDAAEFTARRKGKESGWLFTLQPSSVNPLLTYCKNREIRRKISTAYSSRAFKDEFDNQELIKRTLILRKERAKLLG
;
A
#
# COMPACT_ATOMS: atom_id res chain seq x y z
N GLY A 1 17.89 -18.82 -15.79
CA GLY A 1 18.57 -17.88 -16.70
C GLY A 1 20.07 -17.87 -16.39
N GLY A 2 20.92 -17.43 -17.32
CA GLY A 2 22.37 -17.33 -17.07
C GLY A 2 23.21 -18.59 -17.38
N ALA A 3 22.73 -19.50 -18.24
CA ALA A 3 23.43 -20.76 -18.54
C ALA A 3 24.84 -20.59 -19.11
N LEU A 4 25.07 -19.51 -19.88
CA LEU A 4 26.34 -19.18 -20.55
C LEU A 4 27.30 -18.33 -19.69
N LEU A 5 26.94 -17.99 -18.46
CA LEU A 5 27.78 -17.20 -17.57
C LEU A 5 28.99 -18.01 -17.07
N LYS A 6 30.10 -17.33 -16.79
CA LYS A 6 31.25 -17.89 -16.07
C LYS A 6 30.85 -18.20 -14.62
N ASP A 7 31.55 -19.09 -13.95
CA ASP A 7 31.13 -19.61 -12.64
C ASP A 7 30.96 -18.52 -11.56
N ALA A 8 31.84 -17.51 -11.56
CA ALA A 8 31.71 -16.36 -10.66
C ALA A 8 30.43 -15.54 -10.93
N ASP A 9 30.13 -15.29 -12.21
CA ASP A 9 28.94 -14.56 -12.63
C ASP A 9 27.65 -15.37 -12.37
N LYS A 10 27.70 -16.71 -12.53
CA LYS A 10 26.59 -17.62 -12.16
C LYS A 10 26.28 -17.55 -10.68
N LYS A 11 27.32 -17.55 -9.83
CA LYS A 11 27.16 -17.42 -8.38
C LYS A 11 26.49 -16.10 -8.03
N ARG A 12 27.03 -14.99 -8.55
CA ARG A 12 26.46 -13.65 -8.30
C ARG A 12 25.03 -13.52 -8.83
N PHE A 13 24.75 -14.06 -10.02
CA PHE A 13 23.40 -14.08 -10.59
C PHE A 13 22.39 -14.79 -9.68
N THR A 14 22.81 -15.91 -9.08
CA THR A 14 21.98 -16.70 -8.15
C THR A 14 21.74 -15.95 -6.84
N GLU A 15 22.77 -15.33 -6.26
CA GLU A 15 22.65 -14.49 -5.07
C GLU A 15 21.68 -13.32 -5.29
N ILE A 16 21.79 -12.62 -6.42
CA ILE A 16 20.88 -11.53 -6.79
C ILE A 16 19.43 -12.06 -6.90
N ALA A 17 19.23 -13.23 -7.52
CA ALA A 17 17.90 -13.83 -7.64
C ALA A 17 17.30 -14.15 -6.28
N MET A 18 18.09 -14.71 -5.35
CA MET A 18 17.67 -14.99 -3.98
C MET A 18 17.28 -13.71 -3.25
N GLU A 19 18.13 -12.67 -3.30
CA GLU A 19 17.85 -11.41 -2.62
C GLU A 19 16.59 -10.73 -3.18
N LEU A 20 16.42 -10.69 -4.51
CA LEU A 20 15.20 -10.16 -5.13
C LEU A 20 13.94 -10.93 -4.70
N SER A 21 14.05 -12.25 -4.51
CA SER A 21 12.92 -13.08 -4.04
C SER A 21 12.51 -12.78 -2.60
N GLN A 22 13.41 -12.23 -1.78
CA GLN A 22 13.12 -11.80 -0.41
C GLN A 22 12.61 -10.36 -0.35
N LEU A 23 13.11 -9.48 -1.22
CA LEU A 23 12.68 -8.07 -1.27
C LEU A 23 11.23 -7.92 -1.75
N SER A 24 10.78 -8.76 -2.68
CA SER A 24 9.43 -8.62 -3.25
C SER A 24 8.31 -8.90 -2.23
N PRO A 25 8.32 -9.98 -1.43
CA PRO A 25 7.34 -10.19 -0.36
C PRO A 25 7.38 -9.07 0.67
N LYS A 26 8.58 -8.66 1.11
CA LYS A 26 8.75 -7.59 2.10
C LYS A 26 8.13 -6.27 1.62
N PHE A 27 8.32 -5.91 0.35
CA PHE A 27 7.68 -4.73 -0.24
C PHE A 27 6.16 -4.81 -0.16
N SER A 28 5.58 -5.95 -0.56
CA SER A 28 4.13 -6.17 -0.56
C SER A 28 3.54 -6.16 0.85
N ASP A 29 4.21 -6.81 1.81
CA ASP A 29 3.80 -6.85 3.21
C ASP A 29 3.80 -5.45 3.83
N ASN A 30 4.83 -4.67 3.54
CA ASN A 30 4.91 -3.27 3.96
C ASN A 30 3.73 -2.43 3.42
N VAL A 31 3.39 -2.57 2.14
CA VAL A 31 2.22 -1.87 1.55
C VAL A 31 0.91 -2.32 2.21
N LEU A 32 0.76 -3.62 2.48
CA LEU A 32 -0.42 -4.17 3.14
C LEU A 32 -0.53 -3.65 4.58
N ASN A 33 0.57 -3.64 5.33
CA ASN A 33 0.59 -3.15 6.70
C ASN A 33 0.31 -1.64 6.77
N ALA A 34 0.91 -0.84 5.89
CA ALA A 34 0.59 0.58 5.75
C ALA A 34 -0.91 0.79 5.46
N THR A 35 -1.47 -0.01 4.56
CA THR A 35 -2.91 0.03 4.22
C THR A 35 -3.80 -0.29 5.42
N ASN A 36 -3.43 -1.30 6.22
CA ASN A 36 -4.22 -1.78 7.36
C ASN A 36 -4.09 -0.89 8.61
N SER A 37 -2.96 -0.21 8.77
CA SER A 37 -2.68 0.69 9.89
C SER A 37 -3.49 1.99 9.85
N PHE A 38 -3.91 2.41 8.66
CA PHE A 38 -4.66 3.65 8.50
C PHE A 38 -6.14 3.50 8.84
N GLU A 39 -6.64 4.44 9.62
CA GLU A 39 -8.04 4.57 10.01
C GLU A 39 -8.49 6.02 9.87
N LEU A 40 -9.59 6.24 9.13
CA LEU A 40 -10.30 7.51 9.10
C LEU A 40 -11.67 7.33 9.75
N HIS A 41 -11.75 7.69 11.03
CA HIS A 41 -12.99 7.65 11.80
C HIS A 41 -13.71 8.99 11.71
N ILE A 42 -14.97 8.96 11.27
CA ILE A 42 -15.82 10.14 11.10
C ILE A 42 -17.06 9.93 11.97
N THR A 43 -17.41 10.93 12.78
CA THR A 43 -18.57 10.88 13.68
C THR A 43 -19.69 11.82 13.26
N ASP A 44 -19.40 12.82 12.42
CA ASP A 44 -20.40 13.71 11.86
C ASP A 44 -20.91 13.18 10.51
N ALA A 45 -22.21 12.85 10.47
CA ALA A 45 -22.87 12.36 9.26
C ALA A 45 -22.88 13.42 8.14
N ALA A 46 -22.89 14.71 8.47
CA ALA A 46 -22.90 15.78 7.49
C ALA A 46 -21.62 15.80 6.64
N GLU A 47 -20.49 15.33 7.20
CA GLU A 47 -19.24 15.21 6.46
C GLU A 47 -19.29 14.13 5.37
N LEU A 48 -20.24 13.20 5.43
CA LEU A 48 -20.38 12.06 4.52
C LEU A 48 -21.34 12.33 3.34
N ASP A 49 -21.80 13.58 3.18
CA ASP A 49 -22.72 13.94 2.10
C ASP A 49 -22.22 13.48 0.72
N GLY A 50 -23.13 12.91 -0.06
CA GLY A 50 -22.90 12.32 -1.37
C GLY A 50 -22.57 10.83 -1.38
N LEU A 51 -22.15 10.24 -0.26
CA LEU A 51 -21.85 8.80 -0.22
C LEU A 51 -23.11 7.94 -0.39
N PRO A 52 -23.05 6.85 -1.19
CA PRO A 52 -24.13 5.86 -1.23
C PRO A 52 -24.37 5.23 0.14
N GLN A 53 -25.64 4.95 0.47
CA GLN A 53 -26.01 4.37 1.78
C GLN A 53 -25.25 3.08 2.09
N GLY A 54 -25.12 2.16 1.14
CA GLY A 54 -24.38 0.91 1.36
C GLY A 54 -22.89 1.10 1.69
N VAL A 55 -22.28 2.20 1.27
CA VAL A 55 -20.90 2.56 1.65
C VAL A 55 -20.87 3.03 3.10
N MET A 56 -21.85 3.83 3.51
CA MET A 56 -22.00 4.26 4.89
C MET A 56 -22.27 3.06 5.81
N ASP A 57 -23.17 2.15 5.44
CA ASP A 57 -23.47 0.95 6.23
C ASP A 57 -22.23 0.06 6.42
N ALA A 58 -21.43 -0.12 5.36
CA ALA A 58 -20.19 -0.89 5.42
C ALA A 58 -19.12 -0.21 6.31
N ALA A 59 -19.02 1.12 6.26
CA ALA A 59 -18.10 1.88 7.09
C ALA A 59 -18.51 1.86 8.58
N GLU A 60 -19.82 1.91 8.87
CA GLU A 60 -20.35 1.78 10.23
C GLU A 60 -20.09 0.37 10.78
N PHE A 61 -20.35 -0.67 9.98
CA PHE A 61 -20.02 -2.05 10.35
C PHE A 61 -18.52 -2.21 10.64
N THR A 62 -17.67 -1.58 9.82
CA THR A 62 -16.22 -1.58 10.01
C THR A 62 -15.82 -0.88 11.30
N ALA A 63 -16.47 0.24 11.65
CA ALA A 63 -16.25 0.97 12.90
C ALA A 63 -16.55 0.08 14.11
N ARG A 64 -17.72 -0.58 14.12
CA ARG A 64 -18.12 -1.51 15.20
C ARG A 64 -17.14 -2.68 15.32
N ARG A 65 -16.73 -3.29 14.21
CA ARG A 65 -15.76 -4.40 14.20
C ARG A 65 -14.40 -3.99 14.76
N LYS A 66 -14.02 -2.72 14.62
CA LYS A 66 -12.78 -2.15 15.18
C LYS A 66 -12.97 -1.49 16.55
N GLY A 67 -14.09 -1.76 17.23
CA GLY A 67 -14.34 -1.33 18.60
C GLY A 67 -14.69 0.16 18.74
N LYS A 68 -15.15 0.83 17.68
CA LYS A 68 -15.71 2.18 17.77
C LYS A 68 -17.18 2.09 18.18
N GLU A 69 -17.58 2.90 19.16
CA GLU A 69 -18.96 2.91 19.68
C GLU A 69 -19.99 3.50 18.70
N SER A 70 -19.56 4.45 17.87
CA SER A 70 -20.41 5.13 16.88
C SER A 70 -19.58 5.66 15.71
N GLY A 71 -20.27 6.10 14.66
CA GLY A 71 -19.66 6.71 13.47
C GLY A 71 -19.22 5.71 12.41
N TRP A 72 -18.43 6.20 11.45
CA TRP A 72 -18.04 5.50 10.24
C TRP A 72 -16.53 5.39 10.14
N LEU A 73 -16.03 4.19 9.86
CA LEU A 73 -14.60 3.93 9.75
C LEU A 73 -14.23 3.56 8.32
N PHE A 74 -13.43 4.42 7.70
CA PHE A 74 -12.87 4.19 6.37
C PHE A 74 -11.39 3.79 6.47
N THR A 75 -10.96 2.93 5.56
CA THR A 75 -9.57 2.44 5.47
C THR A 75 -8.97 2.78 4.12
N LEU A 76 -7.72 2.34 3.86
CA LEU A 76 -7.10 2.47 2.54
C LEU A 76 -7.42 1.31 1.58
N GLN A 77 -8.34 0.42 1.95
CA GLN A 77 -8.86 -0.60 1.04
C GLN A 77 -9.65 0.06 -0.11
N PRO A 78 -9.61 -0.50 -1.33
CA PRO A 78 -10.31 0.07 -2.49
C PRO A 78 -11.81 0.29 -2.27
N SER A 79 -12.44 -0.56 -1.46
CA SER A 79 -13.86 -0.45 -1.06
C SER A 79 -14.17 0.82 -0.26
N SER A 80 -13.20 1.39 0.46
CA SER A 80 -13.33 2.68 1.15
C SER A 80 -12.87 3.84 0.27
N VAL A 81 -11.73 3.70 -0.40
CA VAL A 81 -11.07 4.79 -1.12
C VAL A 81 -11.87 5.22 -2.34
N ASN A 82 -12.30 4.27 -3.17
CA ASN A 82 -12.95 4.60 -4.44
C ASN A 82 -14.28 5.34 -4.23
N PRO A 83 -15.16 4.93 -3.31
CA PRO A 83 -16.39 5.68 -3.04
C PRO A 83 -16.13 7.06 -2.43
N LEU A 84 -15.16 7.18 -1.51
CA LEU A 84 -14.81 8.47 -0.92
C LEU A 84 -14.33 9.46 -1.99
N LEU A 85 -13.46 9.02 -2.91
CA LEU A 85 -12.97 9.89 -3.97
C LEU A 85 -14.04 10.20 -5.03
N THR A 86 -14.93 9.26 -5.32
CA THR A 86 -15.95 9.40 -6.37
C THR A 86 -17.16 10.22 -5.92
N TYR A 87 -17.67 9.98 -4.71
CA TYR A 87 -19.01 10.44 -4.33
C TYR A 87 -19.03 11.43 -3.15
N CYS A 88 -18.05 11.39 -2.24
CA CYS A 88 -18.05 12.28 -1.07
C CYS A 88 -17.88 13.74 -1.51
N LYS A 89 -18.80 14.62 -1.12
CA LYS A 89 -18.75 16.05 -1.46
C LYS A 89 -17.73 16.82 -0.62
N ASN A 90 -17.40 16.34 0.58
CA ASN A 90 -16.41 16.96 1.46
C ASN A 90 -14.99 16.87 0.88
N ARG A 91 -14.44 18.02 0.46
CA ARG A 91 -13.10 18.13 -0.14
C ARG A 91 -11.99 17.70 0.82
N GLU A 92 -12.12 18.01 2.10
CA GLU A 92 -11.08 17.69 3.08
C GLU A 92 -10.99 16.18 3.32
N ILE A 93 -12.12 15.47 3.33
CA ILE A 93 -12.12 14.00 3.38
C ILE A 93 -11.45 13.41 2.13
N ARG A 94 -11.81 13.89 0.93
CA ARG A 94 -11.16 13.45 -0.32
C ARG A 94 -9.65 13.71 -0.29
N ARG A 95 -9.23 14.86 0.23
CA ARG A 95 -7.80 15.21 0.38
C ARG A 95 -7.09 14.27 1.35
N LYS A 96 -7.67 14.03 2.54
CA LYS A 96 -7.12 13.12 3.55
C LYS A 96 -6.91 11.72 2.98
N ILE A 97 -7.95 11.14 2.38
CA ILE A 97 -7.89 9.78 1.84
C ILE A 97 -6.95 9.68 0.63
N SER A 98 -6.96 10.66 -0.29
CA SER A 98 -6.06 10.68 -1.44
C SER A 98 -4.61 10.78 -1.01
N THR A 99 -4.31 11.65 -0.04
CA THR A 99 -2.93 11.84 0.46
C THR A 99 -2.46 10.55 1.10
N ALA A 100 -3.23 10.02 2.06
CA ALA A 100 -2.89 8.79 2.77
C ALA A 100 -2.72 7.59 1.82
N TYR A 101 -3.57 7.44 0.81
CA TYR A 101 -3.46 6.39 -0.19
C TYR A 101 -2.19 6.51 -1.04
N SER A 102 -1.84 7.73 -1.44
CA SER A 102 -0.66 8.01 -2.28
C SER A 102 0.66 7.90 -1.52
N SER A 103 0.63 8.09 -0.19
CA SER A 103 1.82 8.09 0.67
C SER A 103 2.00 6.79 1.46
N ARG A 104 1.31 5.70 1.09
CA ARG A 104 1.48 4.41 1.77
C ARG A 104 2.90 3.90 1.62
N ALA A 105 3.46 3.37 2.70
CA ALA A 105 4.80 2.80 2.72
C ALA A 105 5.86 3.81 2.25
N PHE A 106 5.68 5.09 2.62
CA PHE A 106 6.57 6.20 2.29
C PHE A 106 6.79 7.07 3.53
N LYS A 107 8.02 7.08 4.05
CA LYS A 107 8.41 7.81 5.27
C LYS A 107 7.56 7.47 6.50
N ASP A 108 7.07 6.24 6.57
CA ASP A 108 6.35 5.66 7.70
C ASP A 108 7.10 4.43 8.25
N GLU A 109 6.49 3.72 9.21
CA GLU A 109 7.06 2.49 9.79
C GLU A 109 7.26 1.37 8.74
N PHE A 110 6.54 1.46 7.61
CA PHE A 110 6.55 0.47 6.54
C PHE A 110 7.27 0.98 5.29
N ASP A 111 8.22 1.91 5.44
CA ASP A 111 8.87 2.59 4.32
C ASP A 111 9.54 1.61 3.34
N ASN A 112 9.19 1.77 2.06
CA ASN A 112 9.71 0.97 0.96
C ASN A 112 10.82 1.66 0.14
N GLN A 113 11.21 2.90 0.47
CA GLN A 113 12.19 3.65 -0.33
C GLN A 113 13.52 2.89 -0.52
N GLU A 114 14.08 2.33 0.55
CA GLU A 114 15.34 1.58 0.46
C GLU A 114 15.17 0.22 -0.23
N LEU A 115 14.03 -0.44 -0.05
CA LEU A 115 13.71 -1.70 -0.74
C LEU A 115 13.60 -1.49 -2.26
N ILE A 116 12.98 -0.38 -2.69
CA ILE A 116 12.90 0.01 -4.11
C ILE A 116 14.31 0.28 -4.65
N LYS A 117 15.11 1.11 -3.97
CA LYS A 117 16.49 1.42 -4.39
C LYS A 117 17.32 0.14 -4.55
N ARG A 118 17.27 -0.74 -3.55
CA ARG A 118 17.99 -2.02 -3.58
C ARG A 118 17.53 -2.91 -4.72
N THR A 119 16.21 -3.01 -4.94
CA THR A 119 15.64 -3.77 -6.06
C THR A 119 16.13 -3.24 -7.41
N LEU A 120 16.18 -1.92 -7.61
CA LEU A 120 16.68 -1.31 -8.84
C LEU A 120 18.18 -1.57 -9.07
N ILE A 121 19.00 -1.46 -8.01
CA ILE A 121 20.43 -1.77 -8.06
C ILE A 121 20.64 -3.23 -8.50
N LEU A 122 19.94 -4.17 -7.85
CA LEU A 122 20.05 -5.60 -8.14
C LEU A 122 19.55 -5.96 -9.55
N ARG A 123 18.43 -5.37 -10.00
CA ARG A 123 17.92 -5.58 -11.37
C ARG A 123 18.89 -5.04 -12.41
N LYS A 124 19.51 -3.88 -12.18
CA LYS A 124 20.54 -3.30 -13.05
C LYS A 124 21.78 -4.19 -13.10
N GLU A 125 22.24 -4.69 -11.96
CA GLU A 125 23.38 -5.60 -11.89
C GLU A 125 23.10 -6.92 -12.61
N ARG A 126 21.93 -7.52 -12.35
CA ARG A 126 21.50 -8.75 -13.03
C ARG A 126 21.41 -8.59 -14.54
N ALA A 127 20.93 -7.45 -15.03
CA ALA A 127 20.89 -7.16 -16.46
C ALA A 127 22.31 -7.10 -17.05
N LYS A 128 23.23 -6.37 -16.40
CA LYS A 128 24.64 -6.29 -16.84
C LYS A 128 25.33 -7.65 -16.95
N LEU A 129 25.00 -8.59 -16.07
CA LEU A 129 25.56 -9.95 -16.14
C LEU A 129 25.10 -10.69 -17.40
N LEU A 130 23.89 -10.42 -17.90
CA LEU A 130 23.32 -11.12 -19.06
C LEU A 130 23.71 -10.53 -20.43
N GLY A 131 24.35 -9.36 -20.45
CA GLY A 131 24.58 -8.56 -21.67
C GLY A 131 23.36 -7.76 -22.09
#